data_AF-A0A1Z4QLS0-F1
#
_entry.id   AF-A0A1Z4QLS0-F1
#
_cell.length_a   1.000
_cell.length_b   1.000
_cell.length_c   1.000
_cell.angle_alpha   90.00
_cell.angle_beta   90.00
_cell.angle_gamma   90.00
#
_symmetry.space_group_name_H-M   'P 1'
#
loop_
_entity.id
_entity.type
_entity.pdbx_description
1 polymer ?
#
loop_
_entity_poly.entity_id
_entity_poly.type
_entity_poly.pdbx_seq_one_letter_code
_entity_poly.pdbx_strand_id
1 'polypeptide(L)'
;MSVEQKKQVDDSSKSVLKALREQSGLSQEQFAVALGVGSATLRRWENEEKEPSMTKIQWETFCSLVNVPFDQLPSRLSVPIAASV
;
A
#
# COMPACT_ATOMS: atom_id res chain seq x y z
N MET A 1 -24.16 -10.05 -0.62
CA MET A 1 -22.86 -9.47 -1.01
C MET A 1 -22.71 -8.17 -0.22
N SER A 2 -21.95 -8.19 0.86
CA SER A 2 -21.50 -7.01 1.64
C SER A 2 -20.72 -7.58 2.81
N VAL A 3 -19.44 -7.89 2.61
CA VAL A 3 -18.56 -8.22 3.72
C VAL A 3 -18.00 -6.90 4.25
N GLU A 4 -18.63 -6.45 5.32
CA GLU A 4 -18.10 -5.48 6.27
C GLU A 4 -16.67 -5.87 6.65
N GLN A 5 -15.70 -5.02 6.33
CA GLN A 5 -14.33 -5.15 6.81
C GLN A 5 -14.00 -3.95 7.69
N LYS A 6 -14.61 -3.90 8.88
CA LYS A 6 -13.96 -3.30 10.04
C LYS A 6 -13.00 -4.35 10.61
N LYS A 7 -11.73 -4.28 10.23
CA LYS A 7 -10.67 -4.93 11.00
C LYS A 7 -9.50 -3.96 11.13
N GLN A 8 -9.56 -3.19 12.21
CA GLN A 8 -8.46 -2.51 12.84
C GLN A 8 -7.38 -3.57 13.15
N VAL A 9 -6.35 -3.67 12.30
CA VAL A 9 -5.20 -4.54 12.54
C VAL A 9 -4.08 -3.63 13.03
N ASP A 10 -3.91 -3.68 14.34
CA ASP A 10 -2.73 -3.27 15.10
C ASP A 10 -1.45 -3.76 14.40
N ASP A 11 -0.65 -2.85 13.85
CA ASP A 11 0.68 -3.18 13.36
C ASP A 11 1.61 -1.96 13.38
N SER A 12 2.16 -1.70 14.56
CA SER A 12 3.18 -0.66 14.80
C SER A 12 4.50 -0.87 14.04
N SER A 13 4.63 -1.90 13.18
CA SER A 13 5.90 -2.22 12.48
C SER A 13 5.78 -2.27 10.95
N LYS A 14 4.58 -2.05 10.37
CA LYS A 14 4.37 -2.10 8.92
C LYS A 14 4.50 -0.71 8.27
N SER A 15 5.04 -0.71 7.05
CA SER A 15 5.05 0.45 6.16
C SER A 15 3.63 0.88 5.78
N VAL A 16 3.41 2.18 5.56
CA VAL A 16 2.10 2.70 5.12
C VAL A 16 1.58 1.99 3.86
N LEU A 17 2.46 1.72 2.90
CA LEU A 17 2.10 1.01 1.67
C LEU A 17 1.44 -0.34 1.94
N LYS A 18 1.97 -1.08 2.91
CA LYS A 18 1.45 -2.38 3.31
C LYS A 18 0.08 -2.25 3.99
N ALA A 19 -0.09 -1.25 4.84
CA ALA A 19 -1.37 -1.00 5.49
C ALA A 19 -2.47 -0.62 4.49
N LEU A 20 -2.16 0.19 3.47
CA LEU A 20 -3.10 0.55 2.41
C LEU A 20 -3.50 -0.68 1.57
N ARG A 21 -2.54 -1.53 1.24
CA ARG A 21 -2.83 -2.81 0.56
C ARG A 21 -3.69 -3.72 1.44
N GLU A 22 -3.35 -3.89 2.71
CA GLU A 22 -4.12 -4.73 3.63
C GLU A 22 -5.57 -4.23 3.80
N GLN A 23 -5.79 -2.92 3.82
CA GLN A 23 -7.13 -2.31 3.84
C GLN A 23 -7.94 -2.60 2.58
N SER A 24 -7.31 -2.74 1.42
CA SER A 24 -7.98 -3.13 0.17
C SER A 24 -8.37 -4.61 0.11
N GLY A 25 -7.89 -5.43 1.05
CA GLY A 25 -8.12 -6.88 1.05
C GLY A 25 -7.35 -7.65 -0.02
N LEU A 26 -6.41 -7.01 -0.72
CA LEU A 26 -5.63 -7.62 -1.79
C LEU A 26 -4.37 -8.31 -1.24
N SER A 27 -4.03 -9.48 -1.78
CA SER A 27 -2.74 -10.11 -1.51
C SER A 27 -1.61 -9.32 -2.17
N GLN A 28 -0.38 -9.51 -1.70
CA GLN A 28 0.81 -8.88 -2.28
C GLN A 28 0.93 -9.17 -3.79
N GLU A 29 0.70 -10.42 -4.20
CA GLU A 29 0.75 -10.79 -5.61
C GLU A 29 -0.34 -10.13 -6.44
N GLN A 30 -1.59 -10.13 -5.96
CA GLN A 30 -2.71 -9.47 -6.66
C GLN A 30 -2.47 -7.98 -6.82
N PHE A 31 -1.96 -7.34 -5.78
CA PHE A 31 -1.63 -5.91 -5.80
C PHE A 31 -0.48 -5.61 -6.75
N ALA A 32 0.57 -6.44 -6.75
CA ALA A 32 1.71 -6.29 -7.65
C ALA A 32 1.29 -6.45 -9.12
N VAL A 33 0.47 -7.46 -9.42
CA VAL A 33 -0.06 -7.70 -10.77
C VAL A 33 -0.93 -6.52 -11.23
N ALA A 34 -1.83 -6.02 -10.37
CA ALA A 34 -2.67 -4.89 -10.70
C ALA A 34 -1.87 -3.60 -10.96
N LEU A 35 -0.78 -3.39 -10.22
CA LEU A 35 0.16 -2.28 -10.44
C LEU A 35 1.13 -2.51 -11.61
N GLY A 36 1.19 -3.71 -12.18
CA GLY A 36 2.15 -4.05 -13.22
C GLY A 36 3.60 -4.09 -12.73
N VAL A 37 3.83 -4.45 -11.47
CA VAL A 37 5.16 -4.56 -10.86
C VAL A 37 5.43 -6.00 -10.40
N GLY A 38 6.70 -6.37 -10.25
CA GLY A 38 7.05 -7.67 -9.68
C GLY A 38 6.67 -7.77 -8.20
N SER A 39 6.19 -8.94 -7.76
CA SER A 39 5.91 -9.22 -6.33
C SER A 39 7.14 -8.99 -5.44
N ALA A 40 8.33 -9.31 -5.94
CA ALA A 40 9.59 -8.99 -5.28
C ALA A 40 9.77 -7.47 -5.10
N THR A 41 9.49 -6.67 -6.14
CA THR A 41 9.58 -5.20 -6.08
C THR A 41 8.64 -4.63 -5.03
N LEU A 42 7.39 -5.11 -5.01
CA LEU A 42 6.40 -4.70 -4.01
C LEU A 42 6.87 -5.07 -2.59
N ARG A 43 7.42 -6.28 -2.40
CA ARG A 43 8.00 -6.71 -1.12
C ARG A 43 9.13 -5.80 -0.66
N ARG A 44 9.98 -5.35 -1.58
CA ARG A 44 11.05 -4.37 -1.26
C ARG A 44 10.45 -3.06 -0.78
N TRP A 45 9.42 -2.53 -1.45
CA TRP A 45 8.74 -1.29 -1.04
C TRP A 45 8.07 -1.40 0.33
N GLU A 46 7.48 -2.56 0.64
CA GLU A 46 6.79 -2.79 1.92
C GLU A 46 7.75 -3.04 3.10
N ASN A 47 8.98 -3.52 2.87
CA ASN A 47 9.89 -3.97 3.94
C ASN A 47 11.25 -3.25 4.04
N GLU A 48 11.75 -2.60 2.98
CA GLU A 48 13.14 -2.10 2.94
C GLU A 48 13.29 -0.56 3.03
N GLU A 49 12.36 0.17 3.67
CA GLU A 49 12.36 1.65 3.71
C GLU A 49 12.60 2.30 2.33
N LYS A 50 12.24 1.58 1.26
CA LYS A 50 12.45 1.96 -0.13
C LYS A 50 11.17 2.55 -0.70
N GLU A 51 11.24 3.83 -1.03
CA GLU A 51 10.15 4.55 -1.67
C GLU A 51 9.76 3.90 -3.01
N PRO A 52 8.44 3.75 -3.27
CA PRO A 52 7.97 3.18 -4.52
C PRO A 52 8.29 4.10 -5.70
N SER A 53 9.02 3.57 -6.67
CA SER A 53 9.27 4.25 -7.95
C SER A 53 8.20 3.88 -8.96
N MET A 54 7.03 4.49 -8.81
CA MET A 54 5.86 4.26 -9.67
C MET A 54 5.74 5.35 -10.75
N THR A 55 5.21 4.97 -11.92
CA THR A 55 4.79 5.94 -12.94
C THR A 55 3.43 6.54 -12.59
N LYS A 56 3.05 7.66 -13.25
CA LYS A 56 1.74 8.31 -13.01
C LYS A 56 0.56 7.33 -13.16
N ILE A 57 0.59 6.48 -14.18
CA ILE A 57 -0.44 5.47 -14.43
C ILE A 57 -0.54 4.47 -13.26
N GLN A 58 0.61 4.05 -12.72
CA GLN A 58 0.63 3.16 -11.55
C GLN A 58 0.09 3.85 -10.30
N TRP A 59 0.33 5.15 -10.13
CA TRP A 59 -0.27 5.93 -9.04
C TRP A 59 -1.78 6.04 -9.15
N GLU A 60 -2.30 6.26 -10.35
CA GLU A 60 -3.75 6.28 -10.62
C GLU A 60 -4.38 4.93 -10.28
N THR A 61 -3.76 3.83 -10.73
CA THR A 61 -4.18 2.47 -10.39
C THR A 61 -4.08 2.20 -8.90
N PHE A 62 -2.97 2.59 -8.25
CA PHE A 62 -2.77 2.45 -6.81
C PHE A 62 -3.91 3.09 -6.02
N CYS A 63 -4.18 4.37 -6.27
CA CYS A 63 -5.26 5.13 -5.62
C CYS A 63 -6.62 4.45 -5.83
N SER A 64 -6.88 3.94 -7.03
CA SER A 64 -8.11 3.20 -7.32
C SER A 64 -8.21 1.86 -6.58
N LEU A 65 -7.09 1.16 -6.37
CA LEU A 65 -7.05 -0.13 -5.66
C LEU A 65 -7.23 0.04 -4.16
N VAL A 66 -6.58 1.04 -3.57
CA VAL A 66 -6.65 1.30 -2.13
C VAL A 66 -7.85 2.16 -1.74
N ASN A 67 -8.60 2.67 -2.72
CA ASN A 67 -9.73 3.58 -2.54
C ASN A 67 -9.38 4.84 -1.73
N VAL A 68 -8.15 5.34 -1.91
CA VAL A 68 -7.62 6.55 -1.27
C VAL A 68 -7.15 7.50 -2.37
N PRO A 69 -7.65 8.75 -2.40
CA PRO A 69 -7.22 9.73 -3.40
C PRO A 69 -5.77 10.15 -3.14
N PHE A 70 -5.07 10.54 -4.20
CA PHE A 70 -3.66 10.93 -4.14
C PHE A 70 -3.37 12.05 -3.11
N ASP A 71 -4.30 12.98 -2.94
CA ASP A 71 -4.21 14.10 -1.98
C ASP A 71 -4.18 13.65 -0.51
N GLN A 72 -4.71 12.46 -0.20
CA GLN A 72 -4.74 11.89 1.14
C GLN A 72 -3.58 10.92 1.41
N LEU A 73 -2.70 10.71 0.42
CA LEU A 73 -1.52 9.87 0.62
C LEU A 73 -0.45 10.66 1.40
N PRO A 74 0.24 10.03 2.36
CA PRO A 74 1.34 10.69 3.04
C PRO A 74 2.52 10.87 2.09
N SER A 75 3.38 11.83 2.43
CA SER A 75 4.57 12.17 1.64
C SER A 75 5.57 11.02 1.50
N ARG A 76 5.48 9.99 2.35
CA ARG A 76 6.28 8.75 2.26
C ARG A 76 5.41 7.54 2.51
N LEU A 77 5.57 6.52 1.67
CA LEU A 77 4.81 5.26 1.81
C LEU A 77 5.62 4.12 2.45
N SER A 78 6.95 4.23 2.43
CA SER A 78 7.84 3.21 2.96
C SER A 78 8.21 3.42 4.44
N VAL A 79 7.83 4.56 5.03
CA VAL A 79 8.05 4.78 6.45
C VAL A 79 7.13 3.89 7.29
N PRO A 80 7.64 3.33 8.41
CA PRO A 80 6.80 2.62 9.35
C PRO A 80 5.81 3.61 9.98
N ILE A 81 4.58 3.15 10.20
CA ILE A 81 3.48 3.97 10.71
C ILE A 81 3.83 4.62 12.07
N ALA A 82 4.71 3.99 12.85
CA ALA A 82 5.18 4.51 14.14
C ALA A 82 6.20 5.67 14.06
N ALA A 83 6.75 5.99 12.89
CA ALA A 83 7.81 6.99 12.73
C ALA A 83 7.33 8.39 12.29
N SER A 84 6.01 8.63 12.25
CA SER A 84 5.42 9.97 11.96
C SER A 84 4.88 10.69 13.20
N VAL A 85 5.42 10.42 14.39
CA VAL A 85 5.13 11.18 15.63
C VAL A 85 6.18 12.25 15.89
#